data_AF-A0A7V1V4B9-F1
#
_entry.id   AF-A0A7V1V4B9-F1
#
_cell.length_a   1.000
_cell.length_b   1.000
_cell.length_c   1.000
_cell.angle_alpha   90.00
_cell.angle_beta   90.00
_cell.angle_gamma   90.00
#
_symmetry.space_group_name_H-M   'P 1'
#
loop_
_entity.id
_entity.type
_entity.pdbx_description
1 polymer ?
#
loop_
_entity_poly.entity_id
_entity_poly.type
_entity_poly.pdbx_seq_one_letter_code
_entity_poly.pdbx_strand_id
1 'polypeptide(L)' 'MAYRDSASFGKRQEFVAIAELLRRGFDVYLTLVDDLQIDCIIPQEVNGEPVYLDVQIKARSLKANNPNACTLA' A
#
# COMPACT_ATOMS: atom_id res chain seq x y z
N MET A 1 -6.89 24.56 6.63
CA MET A 1 -7.39 23.20 6.97
C MET A 1 -7.26 22.17 5.84
N ALA A 2 -6.94 22.55 4.59
CA ALA A 2 -6.89 21.60 3.46
C ALA A 2 -5.70 20.61 3.46
N TYR A 3 -4.56 20.94 4.08
CA TYR A 3 -3.35 20.08 4.05
C TYR A 3 -3.46 18.81 4.92
N ARG A 4 -4.21 18.86 6.03
CA ARG A 4 -4.41 17.69 6.91
C ARG A 4 -5.29 16.63 6.25
N ASP A 5 -6.24 17.04 5.41
CA ASP A 5 -7.10 16.12 4.66
C ASP A 5 -6.34 15.42 3.54
N SER A 6 -5.38 16.09 2.88
CA SER A 6 -4.56 15.46 1.84
C SER A 6 -3.50 14.50 2.41
N ALA A 7 -2.84 14.85 3.52
CA ALA A 7 -1.85 13.99 4.15
C ALA A 7 -2.47 12.70 4.73
N SER A 8 -3.70 12.81 5.24
CA SER A 8 -4.43 11.65 5.76
C SER A 8 -5.12 10.83 4.66
N PHE A 9 -5.22 11.33 3.43
CA PHE A 9 -5.83 10.59 2.31
C PHE A 9 -4.99 9.36 1.94
N GLY A 10 -3.66 9.52 1.79
CA GLY A 10 -2.76 8.41 1.44
C GLY A 10 -2.84 7.26 2.44
N LYS A 11 -2.64 7.56 3.73
CA LYS A 11 -2.74 6.57 4.83
C LYS A 11 -4.10 5.86 4.86
N ARG A 12 -5.22 6.55 4.62
CA ARG A 12 -6.55 5.89 4.57
C ARG A 12 -6.65 4.89 3.41
N GLN A 13 -6.11 5.22 2.25
CA GLN A 13 -6.13 4.32 1.10
C GLN A 13 -5.19 3.12 1.29
N GLU A 14 -4.05 3.31 1.98
CA GLU A 14 -3.20 2.20 2.43
C GLU A 14 -4.01 1.21 3.27
N PHE A 15 -4.74 1.68 4.29
CA PHE A 15 -5.59 0.81 5.12
C PHE A 15 -6.73 0.12 4.35
N VAL A 16 -7.31 0.77 3.33
CA VAL A 16 -8.32 0.14 2.48
C VAL A 16 -7.71 -1.03 1.70
N ALA A 17 -6.53 -0.85 1.12
CA ALA A 17 -5.84 -1.92 0.41
C ALA A 17 -5.43 -3.07 1.36
N ILE A 18 -4.93 -2.75 2.56
CA ILE A 18 -4.61 -3.74 3.60
C ILE A 18 -5.87 -4.52 4.01
N ALA A 19 -7.00 -3.84 4.19
CA ALA A 19 -8.27 -4.50 4.52
C ALA A 19 -8.71 -5.47 3.43
N GLU A 20 -8.55 -5.11 2.15
CA GLU A 20 -8.85 -6.01 1.03
C GLU A 20 -7.91 -7.22 0.95
N LEU A 21 -6.63 -7.06 1.31
CA LEU A 21 -5.68 -8.17 1.43
C LEU A 21 -6.11 -9.15 2.54
N LEU A 22 -6.46 -8.63 3.72
CA LEU A 22 -6.98 -9.43 4.82
C LEU A 22 -8.28 -10.16 4.44
N ARG A 23 -9.20 -9.50 3.72
CA ARG A 23 -10.45 -10.12 3.24
C ARG A 23 -10.22 -11.25 2.25
N ARG A 24 -9.11 -11.21 1.49
CA ARG A 24 -8.71 -12.27 0.57
C ARG A 24 -7.96 -13.42 1.27
N GLY A 25 -7.77 -13.33 2.59
CA GLY A 25 -7.13 -14.37 3.39
C GLY A 25 -5.60 -14.29 3.42
N PHE A 26 -5.01 -13.16 3.04
CA PHE A 26 -3.59 -12.92 3.24
C PHE A 26 -3.33 -12.46 4.68
N ASP A 27 -2.30 -13.03 5.31
CA ASP A 27 -1.71 -12.42 6.49
C ASP A 27 -0.92 -11.17 6.08
N VAL A 28 -1.03 -10.11 6.86
CA VAL A 28 -0.40 -8.82 6.55
C VAL A 28 0.30 -8.30 7.80
N TYR A 29 1.60 -8.02 7.68
CA TYR A 29 2.40 -7.40 8.71
C TYR A 29 2.57 -5.91 8.40
N LEU A 30 2.33 -5.07 9.42
CA LEU A 30 2.52 -3.63 9.32
C LEU A 30 3.85 -3.23 9.95
N THR A 31 4.56 -2.33 9.28
CA THR A 31 5.78 -1.73 9.81
C THR A 31 5.40 -0.69 10.87
N LEU A 32 6.08 -0.72 12.02
CA LEU A 32 5.87 0.31 13.06
C LEU A 32 6.48 1.66 12.68
N VAL A 33 7.52 1.64 11.84
CA VAL A 33 8.27 2.81 11.41
C VAL A 33 8.43 2.76 9.88
N ASP A 34 8.18 3.89 9.22
CA ASP A 34 8.11 4.04 7.75
C ASP A 34 9.47 4.48 7.15
N ASP A 35 10.57 3.90 7.61
CA ASP A 35 11.93 4.33 7.20
C ASP A 35 12.34 3.80 5.82
N LEU A 36 11.77 2.64 5.44
CA LEU A 36 12.11 1.93 4.19
C LEU A 36 11.08 2.14 3.07
N GLN A 37 10.06 2.99 3.28
CA GLN A 37 8.94 3.18 2.35
C GLN A 37 8.16 1.88 2.05
N ILE A 38 8.07 1.00 3.05
CA ILE A 38 7.33 -0.26 3.02
C ILE A 38 6.08 -0.09 3.88
N ASP A 39 4.92 -0.13 3.23
CA ASP A 39 3.63 0.06 3.92
C ASP A 39 3.17 -1.23 4.61
N CYS A 40 3.38 -2.39 3.97
CA CYS A 40 3.08 -3.68 4.57
C CYS A 40 3.92 -4.81 3.96
N ILE A 41 4.01 -5.92 4.69
CA ILE A 41 4.71 -7.13 4.28
C ILE A 41 3.70 -8.29 4.27
N ILE A 42 3.71 -9.07 3.19
CA ILE A 42 2.88 -10.28 3.07
C ILE A 42 3.79 -11.49 3.19
N PRO A 43 3.72 -12.27 4.30
CA PRO A 43 4.36 -13.57 4.37
C PRO A 43 3.64 -14.56 3.45
N GLN A 44 4.41 -15.37 2.74
CA GLN A 44 3.94 -16.46 1.90
C GLN A 44 4.83 -17.69 2.13
N GLU A 45 4.28 -18.87 1.89
CA GLU A 45 5.06 -20.11 1.86
C GLU A 45 5.24 -20.54 0.41
N VAL A 46 6.49 -20.63 -0.05
CA VAL A 46 6.83 -21.07 -1.40
C VAL A 46 7.80 -22.23 -1.27
N ASN A 47 7.38 -23.41 -1.74
CA ASN A 47 8.15 -24.65 -1.64
C ASN A 47 8.53 -25.04 -0.19
N GLY A 48 7.69 -24.71 0.79
CA GLY A 48 7.95 -25.00 2.21
C GLY A 48 8.83 -23.97 2.91
N GLU A 49 9.28 -22.93 2.22
CA GLU A 49 10.11 -21.86 2.78
C GLU A 49 9.32 -20.56 2.91
N PRO A 50 9.49 -19.80 4.02
CA PRO A 50 8.86 -18.51 4.20
C PRO A 50 9.49 -17.46 3.28
N VAL A 51 8.67 -16.86 2.41
CA VAL A 51 9.02 -15.75 1.54
C VAL A 51 8.26 -14.52 2.00
N TYR A 52 8.94 -13.39 2.12
CA TYR A 52 8.36 -12.13 2.53
C TYR A 52 8.28 -11.19 1.33
N LEU A 53 7.08 -10.70 1.03
CA LEU A 53 6.85 -9.74 -0.03
C LEU A 53 6.68 -8.34 0.55
N ASP A 54 7.61 -7.45 0.20
CA ASP A 54 7.53 -6.03 0.56
C ASP A 54 6.56 -5.31 -0.38
N VAL A 55 5.53 -4.67 0.18
CA VAL A 55 4.48 -4.00 -0.59
C VAL A 55 4.45 -2.51 -0.29
N GLN A 56 4.54 -1.71 -1.35
CA GLN A 56 4.34 -0.26 -1.31
C GLN A 56 3.00 0.09 -1.97
N ILE A 57 2.13 0.77 -1.24
CA ILE A 57 0.80 1.16 -1.66
C ILE A 57 0.81 2.66 -1.99
N LYS A 58 0.51 3.00 -3.24
CA LYS A 58 0.38 4.39 -3.68
C LYS A 58 -1.03 4.68 -4.15
N ALA A 59 -1.70 5.58 -3.45
CA ALA A 59 -3.01 6.08 -3.84
C ALA A 59 -2.88 7.31 -4.75
N ARG A 60 -3.68 7.35 -5.81
CA ARG A 60 -3.72 8.45 -6.79
C ARG A 60 -5.12 9.03 -6.83
N SER A 61 -5.25 10.34 -6.71
CA SER A 61 -6.52 11.05 -6.94
C SER A 61 -6.61 11.49 -8.41
N LEU A 62 -7.82 11.60 -8.94
CA LEU A 62 -8.07 12.01 -10.33
C LEU A 62 -7.50 13.41 -10.68
N LYS A 63 -7.24 14.25 -9.67
CA LYS A 63 -6.64 15.59 -9.83
C LYS A 63 -5.11 15.60 -9.68
N ALA A 64 -4.47 14.44 -9.49
CA ALA A 64 -3.03 14.35 -9.34
C ALA A 64 -2.33 14.64 -10.69
N ASN A 65 -1.68 15.79 -10.77
CA ASN A 65 -0.99 16.25 -11.98
C ASN A 65 0.29 15.42 -12.16
N ASN A 66 0.36 14.56 -13.18
CA ASN A 66 1.53 13.72 -13.40
C ASN A 66 1.86 13.56 -14.89
N PRO A 67 2.97 14.12 -15.39
CA PRO A 67 3.35 14.08 -16.80
C PRO A 67 3.76 12.68 -17.32
N ASN A 68 3.96 11.70 -16.44
CA ASN A 68 4.39 10.33 -16.79
C ASN A 68 3.38 9.24 -16.42
N ALA A 69 2.08 9.55 -16.36
CA ALA A 69 1.06 8.51 -16.23
C ALA A 69 0.96 7.75 -17.56
N CYS A 70 1.45 6.52 -17.61
CA CYS A 70 1.13 5.59 -18.70
C CYS A 70 -0.38 5.48 -18.76
N THR A 71 -0.96 6.11 -19.77
CA THR A 71 -2.37 5.96 -20.11
C THR A 71 -2.44 4.61 -20.80
N LEU A 72 -2.85 3.57 -20.07
CA LEU A 72 -3.21 2.31 -20.70
C LEU A 72 -4.44 2.61 -21.56
N ALA A 73 -4.19 2.75 -22.87
CA ALA A 73 -5.20 2.72 -23.92
C ALA A 73 -5.67 1.28 -24.15
#